data_AF-A0A963W1S3-F1
#
_entry.id   AF-A0A963W1S3-F1
#
_cell.length_a   1.000
_cell.length_b   1.000
_cell.length_c   1.000
_cell.angle_alpha   90.00
_cell.angle_beta   90.00
_cell.angle_gamma   90.00
#
_symmetry.space_group_name_H-M   'P 1'
#
loop_
_entity.id
_entity.type
_entity.pdbx_description
1 polymer ?
#
loop_
_entity_poly.entity_id
_entity_poly.type
_entity_poly.pdbx_seq_one_letter_code
_entity_poly.pdbx_strand_id
1 'polypeptide(L)'
;MSRAKFAMLAIGAALLTGAASGSKPIELLGVPMGADLTATEAILAARGYARQGRPNYCDNGRFCEWPITIENLPGTRFVSAVHGWREQPDHEENFNFHMTAPPNETRVWAAGLEQRFGKWFAPSPAAPLASDVLAEIRARYGPSTYESGDLVNPSSNGSTLSMRWVWDSNGSLYRYPDVARKQWPKGLLASRDNCVTAFAKAAVPPGNGSGGGGSNAAAIRPEPFLLARQGNCALMMEAELSQTRGKLYRLYIRVVDFKAGHDALFHTTRLVTAERGKADAQRSRENRPDF
;
A
#
# COMPACT_ATOMS: atom_id res chain seq x y z
N MET A 1 35.66 9.80 -7.27
CA MET A 1 34.61 9.48 -8.26
C MET A 1 33.26 9.77 -7.63
N SER A 2 32.43 10.49 -8.38
CA SER A 2 31.33 11.34 -7.89
C SER A 2 30.22 10.55 -7.19
N ARG A 3 29.87 10.98 -5.98
CA ARG A 3 28.67 10.56 -5.23
C ARG A 3 27.44 11.06 -5.99
N ALA A 4 26.97 10.30 -6.98
CA ALA A 4 25.60 10.36 -7.41
C ALA A 4 24.76 9.91 -6.21
N LYS A 5 24.31 10.88 -5.40
CA LYS A 5 23.23 10.65 -4.45
C LYS A 5 22.06 10.14 -5.28
N PHE A 6 21.81 8.83 -5.19
CA PHE A 6 20.71 8.15 -5.86
C PHE A 6 19.41 8.91 -5.59
N ALA A 7 18.94 9.64 -6.59
CA ALA A 7 17.62 10.28 -6.57
C ALA A 7 16.47 9.25 -6.67
N MET A 8 16.80 7.94 -6.73
CA MET A 8 15.83 6.85 -6.88
C MET A 8 15.16 6.42 -5.57
N LEU A 9 15.78 6.63 -4.41
CA LEU A 9 15.15 6.32 -3.13
C LEU A 9 14.77 7.61 -2.40
N ALA A 10 13.70 8.24 -2.87
CA ALA A 10 12.85 9.02 -1.96
C ALA A 10 11.93 8.08 -1.15
N ILE A 11 12.49 6.97 -0.65
CA ILE A 11 11.94 6.29 0.50
C ILE A 11 12.24 7.22 1.68
N GLY A 12 11.26 7.71 2.39
CA GLY A 12 11.44 8.48 3.62
C GLY A 12 11.09 7.58 4.80
N ALA A 13 12.07 6.93 5.40
CA ALA A 13 11.89 6.29 6.71
C ALA A 13 13.20 6.33 7.48
N ALA A 14 13.16 6.37 8.80
CA ALA A 14 14.35 6.33 9.65
C ALA A 14 14.01 5.53 10.92
N LEU A 15 14.92 4.63 11.28
CA LEU A 15 15.21 4.06 12.59
C LEU A 15 14.00 3.84 13.53
N LEU A 16 13.48 2.61 13.48
CA LEU A 16 12.61 2.05 14.51
C LEU A 16 13.46 1.55 15.69
N THR A 17 13.76 2.42 16.64
CA THR A 17 14.04 2.00 18.01
C THR A 17 12.78 2.19 18.82
N GLY A 18 12.15 1.10 19.26
CA GLY A 18 11.18 1.02 20.37
C GLY A 18 10.00 2.00 20.33
N ALA A 19 8.78 1.48 20.17
CA ALA A 19 7.58 2.30 20.22
C ALA A 19 7.45 3.10 21.54
N ALA A 20 7.61 4.42 21.49
CA ALA A 20 6.58 5.41 21.89
C ALA A 20 7.03 6.87 21.66
N SER A 21 6.14 7.66 21.05
CA SER A 21 6.09 9.13 20.91
C SER A 21 7.02 9.83 19.88
N GLY A 22 6.42 10.34 18.79
CA GLY A 22 6.97 11.37 17.88
C GLY A 22 8.15 10.92 16.99
N SER A 23 8.11 10.99 15.67
CA SER A 23 7.78 12.24 14.96
C SER A 23 7.81 12.12 13.42
N LYS A 24 7.82 10.93 12.81
CA LYS A 24 7.66 10.82 11.34
C LYS A 24 6.80 9.63 10.89
N PRO A 25 5.81 9.86 10.02
CA PRO A 25 4.95 8.80 9.49
C PRO A 25 5.71 7.90 8.49
N ILE A 26 5.22 6.66 8.30
CA ILE A 26 5.66 5.87 7.15
C ILE A 26 5.13 6.54 5.90
N GLU A 27 6.01 6.79 4.95
CA GLU A 27 5.68 7.51 3.73
C GLU A 27 6.01 6.67 2.50
N LEU A 28 5.13 6.73 1.51
CA LEU A 28 5.41 6.23 0.17
C LEU A 28 5.33 7.38 -0.81
N LEU A 29 6.37 7.56 -1.62
CA LEU A 29 6.53 8.80 -2.39
C LEU A 29 6.35 10.06 -1.51
N GLY A 30 6.85 10.03 -0.26
CA GLY A 30 6.70 11.14 0.69
C GLY A 30 5.26 11.42 1.12
N VAL A 31 4.30 10.60 0.69
CA VAL A 31 2.90 10.66 1.15
C VAL A 31 2.79 9.81 2.41
N PRO A 32 2.47 10.41 3.57
CA PRO A 32 2.24 9.68 4.80
C PRO A 32 1.10 8.67 4.66
N MET A 33 1.26 7.48 5.26
CA MET A 33 0.11 6.67 5.64
C MET A 33 -0.78 7.52 6.56
N GLY A 34 -2.08 7.56 6.27
CA GLY A 34 -3.05 8.42 6.94
C GLY A 34 -3.17 9.83 6.37
N ALA A 35 -2.37 10.22 5.36
CA ALA A 35 -2.55 11.50 4.68
C ALA A 35 -3.93 11.59 4.02
N ASP A 36 -4.53 12.77 4.05
CA ASP A 36 -5.78 13.02 3.33
C ASP A 36 -5.55 13.11 1.80
N LEU A 37 -6.65 13.08 1.05
CA LEU A 37 -6.61 13.17 -0.41
C LEU A 37 -5.90 14.45 -0.90
N THR A 38 -6.20 15.60 -0.29
CA THR A 38 -5.64 16.90 -0.70
C THR A 38 -4.12 16.93 -0.52
N ALA A 39 -3.63 16.49 0.64
CA ALA A 39 -2.22 16.39 0.94
C ALA A 39 -1.52 15.41 -0.01
N THR A 40 -2.15 14.27 -0.27
CA THR A 40 -1.65 13.25 -1.21
C THR A 40 -1.49 13.84 -2.61
N GLU A 41 -2.52 14.50 -3.15
CA GLU A 41 -2.48 15.15 -4.46
C GLU A 41 -1.39 16.22 -4.53
N ALA A 42 -1.27 17.07 -3.50
CA ALA A 42 -0.27 18.13 -3.45
C ALA A 42 1.17 17.58 -3.48
N ILE A 43 1.46 16.53 -2.71
CA ILE A 43 2.78 15.90 -2.65
C ILE A 43 3.12 15.22 -3.98
N LEU A 44 2.17 14.52 -4.59
CA LEU A 44 2.36 13.84 -5.88
C LEU A 44 2.58 14.86 -7.02
N ALA A 45 1.78 15.93 -7.04
CA ALA A 45 1.94 17.02 -8.01
C ALA A 45 3.31 17.70 -7.87
N ALA A 46 3.77 17.99 -6.64
CA ALA A 46 5.10 18.56 -6.38
C ALA A 46 6.25 17.66 -6.86
N ARG A 47 6.01 16.34 -6.94
CA ARG A 47 6.94 15.35 -7.47
C ARG A 47 6.88 15.22 -8.99
N GLY A 48 6.08 16.04 -9.67
CA GLY A 48 5.95 15.99 -11.13
C GLY A 48 5.17 14.78 -11.63
N TYR A 49 4.44 14.07 -10.76
CA TYR A 49 3.36 13.22 -11.24
C TYR A 49 2.28 14.17 -11.77
N ALA A 50 2.20 14.24 -13.09
CA ALA A 50 1.26 15.09 -13.79
C ALA A 50 0.24 14.22 -14.54
N ARG A 51 -0.94 14.82 -14.77
CA ARG A 51 -2.01 14.38 -15.66
C ARG A 51 -1.46 13.63 -16.89
N GLN A 52 -1.43 12.31 -16.85
CA GLN A 52 -1.22 11.50 -18.05
C GLN A 52 -2.55 10.93 -18.49
N GLY A 53 -3.26 11.71 -19.32
CA GLY A 53 -4.41 11.23 -20.05
C GLY A 53 -3.93 10.30 -21.16
N ARG A 54 -3.80 9.00 -20.88
CA ARG A 54 -3.97 8.03 -21.96
C ARG A 54 -5.44 8.12 -22.40
N PRO A 55 -5.74 8.27 -23.70
CA PRO A 55 -7.11 8.18 -24.18
C PRO A 55 -7.78 6.90 -23.64
N ASN A 56 -8.97 7.03 -23.06
CA ASN A 56 -9.78 5.95 -22.46
C ASN A 56 -9.31 5.39 -21.10
N TYR A 57 -8.30 5.96 -20.45
CA TYR A 57 -7.80 5.42 -19.18
C TYR A 57 -8.28 6.21 -17.96
N CYS A 58 -8.39 7.56 -18.02
CA CYS A 58 -8.76 8.40 -16.87
C CYS A 58 -9.26 9.80 -17.33
N ASP A 59 -10.54 9.95 -17.64
CA ASP A 59 -11.09 11.19 -18.25
C ASP A 59 -11.36 12.35 -17.26
N ASN A 60 -10.92 12.22 -16.01
CA ASN A 60 -11.34 13.12 -14.91
C ASN A 60 -10.30 14.22 -14.56
N GLY A 61 -9.13 14.22 -15.22
CA GLY A 61 -8.28 15.41 -15.30
C GLY A 61 -7.25 15.72 -14.20
N ARG A 62 -7.00 14.84 -13.21
CA ARG A 62 -5.92 15.06 -12.20
C ARG A 62 -5.10 13.81 -11.93
N PHE A 63 -5.75 12.81 -11.36
CA PHE A 63 -5.30 11.45 -11.18
C PHE A 63 -6.42 10.52 -11.58
N CYS A 64 -6.10 9.24 -11.72
CA CYS A 64 -7.10 8.25 -12.00
C CYS A 64 -7.80 7.89 -10.69
N GLU A 65 -8.89 8.59 -10.42
CA GLU A 65 -9.74 8.31 -9.27
C GLU A 65 -10.66 7.14 -9.58
N TRP A 66 -10.77 6.21 -8.66
CA TRP A 66 -11.82 5.21 -8.68
C TRP A 66 -12.90 5.62 -7.68
N PRO A 67 -13.97 6.31 -8.14
CA PRO A 67 -15.10 6.59 -7.30
C PRO A 67 -15.90 5.31 -7.07
N ILE A 68 -16.40 5.14 -5.86
CA ILE A 68 -17.33 4.06 -5.50
C ILE A 68 -18.54 4.70 -4.85
N THR A 69 -19.72 4.40 -5.38
CA THR A 69 -21.00 4.71 -4.74
C THR A 69 -21.45 3.48 -3.97
N ILE A 70 -21.72 3.61 -2.67
CA ILE A 70 -22.14 2.47 -1.87
C ILE A 70 -23.64 2.23 -2.07
N GLU A 71 -23.99 1.02 -2.55
CA GLU A 71 -25.37 0.52 -2.67
C GLU A 71 -26.32 1.40 -3.52
N ASN A 72 -25.80 2.21 -4.45
CA ASN A 72 -26.57 3.21 -5.20
C ASN A 72 -27.34 4.20 -4.30
N LEU A 73 -26.92 4.36 -3.04
CA LEU A 73 -27.52 5.33 -2.13
C LEU A 73 -27.10 6.76 -2.58
N PRO A 74 -28.05 7.67 -2.81
CA PRO A 74 -27.71 9.05 -3.16
C PRO A 74 -26.81 9.69 -2.08
N GLY A 75 -25.76 10.41 -2.50
CA GLY A 75 -24.86 11.11 -1.59
C GLY A 75 -23.73 10.26 -0.96
N THR A 76 -23.59 8.97 -1.29
CA THR A 76 -22.55 8.07 -0.75
C THR A 76 -21.39 7.80 -1.72
N ARG A 77 -21.04 8.77 -2.56
CA ARG A 77 -19.88 8.68 -3.46
C ARG A 77 -18.58 8.91 -2.67
N PHE A 78 -17.61 8.01 -2.81
CA PHE A 78 -16.30 8.10 -2.17
C PHE A 78 -15.16 7.82 -3.15
N VAL A 79 -14.01 8.47 -2.98
CA VAL A 79 -12.78 8.11 -3.71
C VAL A 79 -12.13 6.95 -2.96
N SER A 80 -12.12 5.76 -3.56
CA SER A 80 -11.54 4.58 -2.91
C SER A 80 -10.05 4.41 -3.18
N ALA A 81 -9.57 4.99 -4.27
CA ALA A 81 -8.17 4.89 -4.68
C ALA A 81 -7.76 6.03 -5.61
N VAL A 82 -6.46 6.36 -5.56
CA VAL A 82 -5.75 7.26 -6.47
C VAL A 82 -4.58 6.50 -7.06
N HIS A 83 -4.49 6.47 -8.39
CA HIS A 83 -3.34 5.87 -9.07
C HIS A 83 -2.75 6.81 -10.11
N GLY A 84 -1.47 6.58 -10.40
CA GLY A 84 -0.73 7.33 -11.40
C GLY A 84 0.56 6.61 -11.78
N TRP A 85 1.15 7.07 -12.87
CA TRP A 85 2.46 6.63 -13.33
C TRP A 85 3.20 7.80 -13.95
N ARG A 86 4.52 7.65 -14.07
CA ARG A 86 5.40 8.62 -14.69
C ARG A 86 6.55 7.89 -15.37
N GLU A 87 6.83 8.27 -16.60
CA GLU A 87 8.06 7.90 -17.28
C GLU A 87 9.19 8.85 -16.87
N GLN A 88 10.35 8.30 -16.55
CA GLN A 88 11.60 8.99 -16.28
C GLN A 88 12.63 8.55 -17.34
N PRO A 89 13.72 9.32 -17.55
CA PRO A 89 14.72 8.96 -18.55
C PRO A 89 15.34 7.56 -18.37
N ASP A 90 15.38 7.06 -17.14
CA ASP A 90 16.05 5.83 -16.72
C ASP A 90 15.10 4.71 -16.24
N HIS A 91 13.85 5.04 -15.91
CA HIS A 91 12.86 4.11 -15.36
C HIS A 91 11.41 4.56 -15.53
N GLU A 92 10.47 3.66 -15.29
CA GLU A 92 9.05 3.97 -15.11
C GLU A 92 8.72 3.87 -13.62
N GLU A 93 7.96 4.82 -13.08
CA GLU A 93 7.38 4.77 -11.73
C GLU A 93 5.86 4.67 -11.82
N ASN A 94 5.25 3.78 -11.04
CA ASN A 94 3.80 3.70 -10.91
C ASN A 94 3.40 3.57 -9.43
N PHE A 95 2.25 4.14 -9.07
CA PHE A 95 1.77 4.10 -7.69
C PHE A 95 0.27 3.86 -7.62
N ASN A 96 -0.18 3.38 -6.47
CA ASN A 96 -1.58 3.30 -6.11
C ASN A 96 -1.76 3.55 -4.60
N PHE A 97 -2.61 4.51 -4.24
CA PHE A 97 -2.99 4.82 -2.87
C PHE A 97 -4.46 4.52 -2.67
N HIS A 98 -4.76 3.57 -1.79
CA HIS A 98 -6.12 3.27 -1.35
C HIS A 98 -6.47 4.09 -0.13
N MET A 99 -7.67 4.65 -0.18
CA MET A 99 -8.16 5.58 0.81
C MET A 99 -9.29 4.96 1.63
N THR A 100 -9.45 5.45 2.85
CA THR A 100 -10.58 5.15 3.71
C THR A 100 -11.82 5.88 3.20
N ALA A 101 -13.00 5.29 3.39
CA ALA A 101 -14.28 5.98 3.15
C ALA A 101 -14.70 6.77 4.41
N PRO A 102 -15.06 8.07 4.30
CA PRO A 102 -15.26 8.95 5.46
C PRO A 102 -16.53 8.66 6.26
N PRO A 103 -16.53 9.11 7.54
CA PRO A 103 -17.37 10.27 7.87
C PRO A 103 -16.61 11.59 7.90
N ASN A 104 -15.32 11.60 8.26
CA ASN A 104 -14.60 12.85 8.55
C ASN A 104 -13.25 13.05 7.85
N GLU A 105 -12.79 12.16 6.96
CA GLU A 105 -11.77 12.45 5.92
C GLU A 105 -11.36 11.14 5.21
N THR A 106 -11.08 11.25 3.91
CA THR A 106 -10.53 10.19 3.06
C THR A 106 -9.03 10.12 3.28
N ARG A 107 -8.52 9.08 3.95
CA ARG A 107 -7.11 8.94 4.37
C ARG A 107 -6.47 7.68 3.80
N VAL A 108 -5.19 7.77 3.43
CA VAL A 108 -4.44 6.61 2.91
C VAL A 108 -4.34 5.52 3.99
N TRP A 109 -4.78 4.30 3.68
CA TRP A 109 -4.58 3.13 4.56
C TRP A 109 -3.87 1.98 3.87
N ALA A 110 -3.78 1.99 2.54
CA ALA A 110 -2.91 1.08 1.80
C ALA A 110 -2.25 1.82 0.64
N ALA A 111 -0.98 1.51 0.37
CA ALA A 111 -0.19 2.17 -0.64
C ALA A 111 0.75 1.18 -1.34
N GLY A 112 0.94 1.36 -2.65
CA GLY A 112 1.85 0.58 -3.47
C GLY A 112 2.63 1.48 -4.43
N LEU A 113 3.90 1.16 -4.63
CA LEU A 113 4.82 1.82 -5.57
C LEU A 113 5.61 0.74 -6.29
N GLU A 114 5.74 0.85 -7.59
CA GLU A 114 6.70 0.06 -8.34
C GLU A 114 7.52 0.95 -9.27
N GLN A 115 8.81 0.65 -9.32
CA GLN A 115 9.76 1.23 -10.24
C GLN A 115 10.29 0.13 -11.15
N ARG A 116 10.20 0.32 -12.47
CA ARG A 116 10.71 -0.62 -13.49
C ARG A 116 11.86 0.02 -14.25
N PHE A 117 13.01 -0.65 -14.23
CA PHE A 117 14.20 -0.22 -14.96
C PHE A 117 14.36 -1.09 -16.20
N GLY A 118 14.23 -0.51 -17.39
CA GLY A 118 14.41 -1.24 -18.65
C GLY A 118 13.19 -2.01 -19.13
N LYS A 119 13.41 -3.10 -19.89
CA LYS A 119 12.35 -3.90 -20.53
C LYS A 119 12.47 -5.37 -20.12
N TRP A 120 11.36 -5.96 -19.68
CA TRP A 120 11.13 -7.39 -19.47
C TRP A 120 12.36 -8.20 -18.98
N PHE A 121 12.54 -8.24 -17.66
CA PHE A 121 13.62 -8.93 -16.94
C PHE A 121 15.04 -8.40 -17.20
N ALA A 122 15.22 -7.45 -18.13
CA ALA A 122 16.50 -6.81 -18.39
C ALA A 122 16.54 -5.37 -17.83
N PRO A 123 17.47 -5.08 -16.91
CA PRO A 123 17.67 -3.73 -16.39
C PRO A 123 18.18 -2.77 -17.48
N SER A 124 17.77 -1.51 -17.43
CA SER A 124 18.36 -0.46 -18.27
C SER A 124 19.83 -0.20 -17.87
N PRO A 125 20.66 0.44 -18.72
CA PRO A 125 22.01 0.82 -18.33
C PRO A 125 22.07 1.69 -17.06
N ALA A 126 21.02 2.47 -16.81
CA ALA A 126 20.86 3.36 -15.67
C ALA A 126 20.33 2.66 -14.40
N ALA A 127 20.00 1.37 -14.47
CA ALA A 127 19.55 0.61 -13.31
C ALA A 127 20.58 0.62 -12.16
N PRO A 128 20.14 0.84 -10.91
CA PRO A 128 20.99 0.79 -9.73
C PRO A 128 21.47 -0.64 -9.44
N LEU A 129 22.57 -0.77 -8.69
CA LEU A 129 22.99 -2.06 -8.17
C LEU A 129 22.01 -2.53 -7.10
N ALA A 130 21.61 -3.80 -7.18
CA ALA A 130 20.68 -4.38 -6.21
C ALA A 130 21.25 -4.39 -4.79
N SER A 131 22.58 -4.54 -4.65
CA SER A 131 23.28 -4.46 -3.37
C SER A 131 23.13 -3.09 -2.70
N ASP A 132 23.19 -2.01 -3.48
CA ASP A 132 23.17 -0.64 -2.95
C ASP A 132 21.78 -0.30 -2.43
N VAL A 133 20.74 -0.67 -3.20
CA VAL A 133 19.35 -0.49 -2.79
C VAL A 133 19.00 -1.37 -1.59
N LEU A 134 19.47 -2.63 -1.55
CA LEU A 134 19.29 -3.49 -0.40
C LEU A 134 19.94 -2.90 0.86
N ALA A 135 21.16 -2.38 0.73
CA ALA A 135 21.87 -1.73 1.83
C ALA A 135 21.10 -0.50 2.33
N GLU A 136 20.54 0.31 1.44
CA GLU A 136 19.72 1.45 1.83
C GLU A 136 18.46 1.01 2.57
N ILE A 137 17.70 0.04 2.04
CA ILE A 137 16.47 -0.45 2.69
C ILE A 137 16.78 -0.97 4.09
N ARG A 138 17.86 -1.75 4.26
CA ARG A 138 18.26 -2.29 5.57
C ARG A 138 18.77 -1.21 6.53
N ALA A 139 19.53 -0.23 6.05
CA ALA A 139 19.93 0.92 6.86
C ALA A 139 18.71 1.72 7.35
N ARG A 140 17.66 1.75 6.53
CA ARG A 140 16.48 2.56 6.76
C ARG A 140 15.46 1.93 7.71
N TYR A 141 15.12 0.68 7.47
CA TYR A 141 14.06 -0.04 8.18
C TYR A 141 14.58 -1.06 9.19
N GLY A 142 15.90 -1.24 9.25
CA GLY A 142 16.52 -2.28 10.05
C GLY A 142 16.22 -3.69 9.50
N PRO A 143 16.43 -4.73 10.32
CA PRO A 143 16.16 -6.09 9.91
C PRO A 143 14.66 -6.28 9.65
N SER A 144 14.34 -6.98 8.56
CA SER A 144 12.98 -7.37 8.25
C SER A 144 12.50 -8.44 9.22
N THR A 145 11.18 -8.54 9.40
CA THR A 145 10.54 -9.65 10.11
C THR A 145 10.79 -10.97 9.37
N TYR A 146 10.73 -10.97 8.05
CA TYR A 146 10.88 -12.17 7.23
C TYR A 146 11.45 -11.82 5.86
N GLU A 147 12.38 -12.65 5.38
CA GLU A 147 12.92 -12.60 4.03
C GLU A 147 12.62 -13.91 3.28
N SER A 148 12.32 -13.79 1.98
CA SER A 148 12.14 -14.92 1.08
C SER A 148 12.73 -14.61 -0.28
N GLY A 149 13.39 -15.59 -0.89
CA GLY A 149 14.15 -15.40 -2.11
C GLY A 149 15.60 -15.01 -1.81
N ASP A 150 16.33 -14.62 -2.85
CA ASP A 150 17.76 -14.36 -2.77
C ASP A 150 18.26 -13.41 -3.87
N LEU A 151 19.23 -12.57 -3.53
CA LEU A 151 20.00 -11.72 -4.46
C LEU A 151 21.44 -12.19 -4.66
N VAL A 152 21.87 -13.27 -4.00
CA VAL A 152 23.28 -13.69 -3.90
C VAL A 152 23.86 -14.22 -5.20
N ASN A 153 23.03 -14.58 -6.20
CA ASN A 153 23.54 -15.05 -7.49
C ASN A 153 23.26 -14.06 -8.64
N PRO A 154 24.21 -13.19 -9.01
CA PRO A 154 24.08 -12.25 -10.13
C PRO A 154 24.09 -12.95 -11.51
N SER A 155 23.80 -14.25 -11.56
CA SER A 155 23.66 -15.02 -12.80
C SER A 155 22.63 -14.40 -13.77
N SER A 156 22.70 -14.80 -15.03
CA SER A 156 21.84 -14.30 -16.11
C SER A 156 20.34 -14.55 -15.92
N ASN A 157 19.95 -15.43 -14.99
CA ASN A 157 18.59 -15.96 -14.90
C ASN A 157 17.65 -15.07 -14.06
N GLY A 158 18.19 -13.97 -13.54
CA GLY A 158 17.48 -13.06 -12.65
C GLY A 158 17.25 -13.66 -11.26
N SER A 159 17.05 -12.80 -10.27
CA SER A 159 16.73 -13.24 -8.92
C SER A 159 15.89 -12.19 -8.20
N THR A 160 15.12 -12.64 -7.21
CA THR A 160 14.21 -11.78 -6.45
C THR A 160 14.38 -12.03 -4.96
N LEU A 161 14.31 -10.96 -4.18
CA LEU A 161 14.26 -10.98 -2.72
C LEU A 161 13.07 -10.14 -2.26
N SER A 162 12.21 -10.76 -1.46
CA SER A 162 11.11 -10.10 -0.76
C SER A 162 11.45 -10.00 0.72
N MET A 163 11.35 -8.80 1.27
CA MET A 163 11.53 -8.49 2.68
C MET A 163 10.23 -7.92 3.24
N ARG A 164 9.85 -8.36 4.44
CA ARG A 164 8.60 -7.95 5.09
C ARG A 164 8.83 -7.45 6.49
N TRP A 165 8.14 -6.39 6.87
CA TRP A 165 8.06 -5.87 8.23
C TRP A 165 6.62 -5.92 8.69
N VAL A 166 6.37 -6.53 9.83
CA VAL A 166 5.03 -6.64 10.42
C VAL A 166 5.09 -6.01 11.79
N TRP A 167 4.20 -5.07 12.07
CA TRP A 167 4.04 -4.44 13.39
C TRP A 167 2.73 -4.85 14.02
N ASP A 168 2.76 -5.13 15.31
CA ASP A 168 1.58 -5.46 16.09
C ASP A 168 0.76 -4.22 16.47
N SER A 169 -0.40 -4.45 17.10
CA SER A 169 -1.29 -3.38 17.58
C SER A 169 -0.69 -2.45 18.63
N ASN A 170 0.41 -2.85 19.28
CA ASN A 170 1.17 -2.03 20.23
C ASN A 170 2.34 -1.29 19.56
N GLY A 171 2.53 -1.44 18.25
CA GLY A 171 3.64 -0.87 17.49
C GLY A 171 4.95 -1.65 17.60
N SER A 172 4.93 -2.85 18.20
CA SER A 172 6.11 -3.72 18.27
C SER A 172 6.29 -4.46 16.96
N LEU A 173 7.52 -4.45 16.43
CA LEU A 173 7.86 -5.25 15.25
C LEU A 173 7.84 -6.75 15.62
N TYR A 174 7.12 -7.56 14.84
CA TYR A 174 7.23 -9.00 14.91
C TYR A 174 8.67 -9.40 14.58
N ARG A 175 9.31 -10.16 15.46
CA ARG A 175 10.64 -10.71 15.23
C ARG A 175 10.51 -12.21 14.97
N TYR A 176 10.87 -12.64 13.77
CA TYR A 176 10.76 -14.02 13.29
C TYR A 176 12.16 -14.62 13.13
N PRO A 177 12.35 -15.86 13.58
CA PRO A 177 12.75 -16.07 14.97
C PRO A 177 14.06 -15.35 15.30
N ASP A 178 14.10 -14.80 16.50
CA ASP A 178 15.32 -14.64 17.28
C ASP A 178 16.14 -15.93 17.14
N VAL A 179 17.27 -15.88 16.43
CA VAL A 179 18.06 -17.06 15.99
C VAL A 179 18.50 -17.93 17.18
N ALA A 180 18.32 -17.44 18.41
CA ALA A 180 18.52 -18.14 19.67
C ALA A 180 17.38 -19.10 20.10
N ARG A 181 16.17 -19.03 19.53
CA ARG A 181 15.03 -19.88 19.95
C ARG A 181 14.78 -21.01 18.96
N LYS A 182 15.21 -22.23 19.30
CA LYS A 182 15.02 -23.48 18.52
C LYS A 182 13.57 -23.95 18.40
N GLN A 183 12.61 -23.31 19.06
CA GLN A 183 11.20 -23.71 19.02
C GLN A 183 10.26 -22.52 18.88
N TRP A 184 9.29 -22.70 17.98
CA TRP A 184 8.20 -21.79 17.67
C TRP A 184 7.27 -21.63 18.88
N PRO A 185 6.90 -20.40 19.28
CA PRO A 185 5.76 -20.20 20.17
C PRO A 185 4.50 -20.76 19.49
N LYS A 186 3.74 -21.61 20.20
CA LYS A 186 2.44 -22.11 19.71
C LYS A 186 1.58 -20.93 19.27
N GLY A 187 1.04 -20.98 18.05
CA GLY A 187 0.19 -19.92 17.48
C GLY A 187 0.90 -18.86 16.62
N LEU A 188 2.24 -18.73 16.68
CA LEU A 188 2.99 -17.71 15.92
C LEU A 188 2.94 -17.93 14.39
N LEU A 189 2.87 -19.20 13.97
CA LEU A 189 2.68 -19.57 12.56
C LEU A 189 1.29 -19.17 12.06
N ALA A 190 0.25 -19.44 12.84
CA ALA A 190 -1.12 -19.05 12.51
C ALA A 190 -1.26 -17.52 12.48
N SER A 191 -0.66 -16.80 13.44
CA SER A 191 -0.63 -15.33 13.42
C SER A 191 0.08 -14.77 12.18
N ARG A 192 1.21 -15.37 11.78
CA ARG A 192 1.90 -15.01 10.53
C ARG A 192 1.01 -15.26 9.32
N ASP A 193 0.44 -16.45 9.21
CA ASP A 193 -0.35 -16.83 8.04
C ASP A 193 -1.58 -15.93 7.92
N ASN A 194 -2.21 -15.58 9.04
CA ASN A 194 -3.27 -14.58 9.10
C ASN A 194 -2.80 -13.19 8.63
N CYS A 195 -1.65 -12.70 9.11
CA CYS A 195 -1.12 -11.40 8.70
C CYS A 195 -0.70 -11.35 7.24
N VAL A 196 -0.04 -12.39 6.73
CA VAL A 196 0.35 -12.49 5.32
C VAL A 196 -0.88 -12.59 4.44
N THR A 197 -1.89 -13.36 4.85
CA THR A 197 -3.16 -13.49 4.12
C THR A 197 -3.95 -12.19 4.13
N ALA A 198 -4.03 -11.51 5.29
CA ALA A 198 -4.61 -10.19 5.42
C ALA A 198 -3.94 -9.20 4.47
N PHE A 199 -2.61 -9.22 4.41
CA PHE A 199 -1.82 -8.33 3.56
C PHE A 199 -2.00 -8.63 2.08
N ALA A 200 -2.05 -9.90 1.68
CA ALA A 200 -2.36 -10.28 0.31
C ALA A 200 -3.78 -9.84 -0.11
N LYS A 201 -4.75 -9.93 0.80
CA LYS A 201 -6.16 -9.55 0.54
C LYS A 201 -6.41 -8.04 0.61
N ALA A 202 -5.63 -7.31 1.41
CA ALA A 202 -5.70 -5.85 1.48
C ALA A 202 -4.88 -5.17 0.38
N ALA A 203 -3.86 -5.85 -0.14
CA ALA A 203 -2.97 -5.25 -1.11
C ALA A 203 -3.58 -5.17 -2.50
N VAL A 204 -3.33 -4.02 -3.13
CA VAL A 204 -3.57 -3.80 -4.55
C VAL A 204 -2.21 -3.59 -5.21
N PRO A 205 -1.83 -4.43 -6.19
CA PRO A 205 -0.55 -4.27 -6.84
C PRO A 205 -0.49 -2.92 -7.58
N PRO A 206 0.64 -2.20 -7.51
CA PRO A 206 0.91 -1.05 -8.36
C PRO A 206 1.10 -1.58 -9.78
N GLY A 207 0.65 -0.80 -10.77
CA GLY A 207 0.79 -1.20 -12.18
C GLY A 207 -0.08 -2.38 -12.61
N ASN A 208 -1.36 -2.12 -12.84
CA ASN A 208 -2.13 -2.67 -13.96
C ASN A 208 -3.22 -1.66 -14.28
N GLY A 209 -2.92 -0.73 -15.19
CA GLY A 209 -3.93 0.14 -15.76
C GLY A 209 -5.09 -0.71 -16.28
N SER A 210 -6.32 -0.35 -15.91
CA SER A 210 -7.57 -0.98 -16.37
C SER A 210 -7.58 -2.52 -16.37
N GLY A 211 -7.93 -3.16 -15.24
CA GLY A 211 -8.34 -4.59 -15.27
C GLY A 211 -7.99 -5.44 -14.05
N GLY A 212 -7.20 -4.94 -13.10
CA GLY A 212 -6.79 -5.71 -11.92
C GLY A 212 -7.72 -5.59 -10.72
N GLY A 213 -8.94 -6.09 -10.84
CA GLY A 213 -9.82 -6.40 -9.70
C GLY A 213 -11.01 -5.45 -9.50
N GLY A 214 -12.19 -5.87 -9.95
CA GLY A 214 -13.50 -5.40 -9.44
C GLY A 214 -13.73 -5.79 -7.97
N SER A 215 -12.69 -5.65 -7.15
CA SER A 215 -12.58 -6.27 -5.84
C SER A 215 -11.50 -5.55 -5.05
N ASN A 216 -11.86 -4.38 -4.50
CA ASN A 216 -11.70 -4.05 -3.08
C ASN A 216 -11.94 -2.54 -2.88
N ALA A 217 -13.22 -2.17 -2.85
CA ALA A 217 -13.64 -1.04 -2.04
C ALA A 217 -13.41 -1.44 -0.57
N ALA A 218 -12.57 -0.72 0.15
CA ALA A 218 -12.37 -0.91 1.59
C ALA A 218 -13.69 -0.93 2.37
N ALA A 219 -14.73 -0.26 1.85
CA ALA A 219 -16.04 -0.15 2.49
C ALA A 219 -16.84 -1.45 2.59
N ILE A 220 -16.51 -2.53 1.86
CA ILE A 220 -17.42 -3.69 1.69
C ILE A 220 -16.79 -5.03 2.09
N ARG A 221 -15.45 -5.14 2.19
CA ARG A 221 -14.79 -6.42 2.50
C ARG A 221 -14.13 -6.42 3.88
N PRO A 222 -14.77 -6.99 4.91
CA PRO A 222 -14.22 -7.05 6.27
C PRO A 222 -13.07 -8.06 6.43
N GLU A 223 -12.99 -9.05 5.54
CA GLU A 223 -12.07 -10.18 5.64
C GLU A 223 -10.59 -9.81 5.93
N PRO A 224 -9.92 -8.92 5.17
CA PRO A 224 -8.53 -8.56 5.48
C PRO A 224 -8.35 -7.97 6.88
N PHE A 225 -9.32 -7.18 7.37
CA PHE A 225 -9.24 -6.58 8.71
C PHE A 225 -9.49 -7.60 9.82
N LEU A 226 -10.41 -8.55 9.60
CA LEU A 226 -10.64 -9.65 10.53
C LEU A 226 -9.40 -10.55 10.66
N LEU A 227 -8.77 -10.89 9.53
CA LEU A 227 -7.53 -11.67 9.51
C LEU A 227 -6.38 -10.91 10.18
N ALA A 228 -6.24 -9.61 9.92
CA ALA A 228 -5.22 -8.78 10.57
C ALA A 228 -5.40 -8.75 12.09
N ARG A 229 -6.65 -8.63 12.57
CA ARG A 229 -6.98 -8.71 14.00
C ARG A 229 -6.66 -10.09 14.60
N GLN A 230 -7.01 -11.18 13.91
CA GLN A 230 -6.65 -12.54 14.34
C GLN A 230 -5.14 -12.76 14.37
N GLY A 231 -4.40 -12.12 13.47
CA GLY A 231 -2.95 -12.14 13.42
C GLY A 231 -2.27 -11.19 14.41
N ASN A 232 -3.02 -10.25 15.01
CA ASN A 232 -2.55 -9.11 15.80
C ASN A 232 -1.63 -8.12 15.05
N CYS A 233 -1.71 -8.03 13.72
CA CYS A 233 -0.93 -7.06 12.93
C CYS A 233 -1.74 -5.78 12.66
N ALA A 234 -1.16 -4.64 13.01
CA ALA A 234 -1.74 -3.33 12.75
C ALA A 234 -1.18 -2.67 11.49
N LEU A 235 0.08 -2.95 11.17
CA LEU A 235 0.77 -2.35 10.04
C LEU A 235 1.70 -3.39 9.41
N MET A 236 1.79 -3.39 8.08
CA MET A 236 2.69 -4.28 7.36
C MET A 236 3.30 -3.56 6.15
N MET A 237 4.59 -3.81 5.91
CA MET A 237 5.33 -3.32 4.76
C MET A 237 6.02 -4.49 4.05
N GLU A 238 6.06 -4.43 2.72
CA GLU A 238 6.84 -5.35 1.88
C GLU A 238 7.70 -4.53 0.92
N ALA A 239 8.96 -4.94 0.78
CA ALA A 239 9.84 -4.48 -0.28
C ALA A 239 10.35 -5.70 -1.05
N GLU A 240 10.08 -5.73 -2.35
CA GLU A 240 10.54 -6.76 -3.27
C GLU A 240 11.52 -6.15 -4.26
N LEU A 241 12.71 -6.73 -4.33
CA LEU A 241 13.76 -6.36 -5.27
C LEU A 241 13.92 -7.48 -6.27
N SER A 242 13.93 -7.15 -7.55
CA SER A 242 14.27 -8.11 -8.60
C SER A 242 15.43 -7.59 -9.45
N GLN A 243 16.43 -8.44 -9.62
CA GLN A 243 17.66 -8.12 -10.33
C GLN A 243 17.93 -9.06 -11.50
N THR A 244 18.81 -8.64 -12.39
CA THR A 244 19.51 -9.49 -13.35
C THR A 244 20.92 -8.94 -13.52
N ARG A 245 21.95 -9.80 -13.48
CA ARG A 245 23.36 -9.38 -13.63
C ARG A 245 23.80 -8.30 -12.63
N GLY A 246 23.38 -8.40 -11.36
CA GLY A 246 23.73 -7.43 -10.31
C GLY A 246 22.87 -6.15 -10.30
N LYS A 247 22.09 -5.90 -11.36
CA LYS A 247 21.34 -4.65 -11.55
C LYS A 247 19.85 -4.86 -11.35
N LEU A 248 19.18 -3.91 -10.72
CA LEU A 248 17.74 -3.96 -10.50
C LEU A 248 16.97 -3.74 -11.80
N TYR A 249 16.05 -4.64 -12.13
CA TYR A 249 15.06 -4.38 -13.18
C TYR A 249 13.69 -3.98 -12.60
N ARG A 250 13.45 -4.27 -11.31
CA ARG A 250 12.19 -3.95 -10.63
C ARG A 250 12.40 -3.75 -9.14
N LEU A 251 11.85 -2.66 -8.60
CA LEU A 251 11.68 -2.41 -7.17
C LEU A 251 10.19 -2.24 -6.89
N TYR A 252 9.69 -2.97 -5.92
CA TYR A 252 8.29 -2.94 -5.52
C TYR A 252 8.16 -2.73 -4.02
N ILE A 253 7.35 -1.75 -3.61
CA ILE A 253 7.09 -1.42 -2.21
C ILE A 253 5.59 -1.38 -1.95
N ARG A 254 5.19 -1.96 -0.83
CA ARG A 254 3.81 -1.93 -0.31
C ARG A 254 3.74 -1.60 1.15
N VAL A 255 2.72 -0.86 1.53
CA VAL A 255 2.39 -0.54 2.91
C VAL A 255 0.88 -0.69 3.14
N VAL A 256 0.48 -1.32 4.24
CA VAL A 256 -0.92 -1.43 4.67
C VAL A 256 -1.03 -1.14 6.16
N ASP A 257 -1.85 -0.15 6.52
CA ASP A 257 -2.28 0.16 7.88
C ASP A 257 -3.67 -0.44 8.13
N PHE A 258 -3.70 -1.63 8.72
CA PHE A 258 -4.93 -2.34 9.03
C PHE A 258 -5.74 -1.68 10.14
N LYS A 259 -5.07 -0.98 11.06
CA LYS A 259 -5.77 -0.29 12.15
C LYS A 259 -6.58 0.87 11.59
N ALA A 260 -5.96 1.74 10.78
CA ALA A 260 -6.63 2.85 10.12
C ALA A 260 -7.77 2.36 9.20
N GLY A 261 -7.52 1.29 8.43
CA GLY A 261 -8.54 0.73 7.54
C GLY A 261 -9.72 0.08 8.29
N HIS A 262 -9.48 -0.61 9.41
CA HIS A 262 -10.54 -1.22 10.22
C HIS A 262 -11.46 -0.16 10.83
N ASP A 263 -10.89 0.88 11.44
CA ASP A 263 -11.67 1.95 12.06
C ASP A 263 -12.54 2.66 11.02
N ALA A 264 -12.00 2.91 9.83
CA ALA A 264 -12.77 3.44 8.71
C ALA A 264 -13.91 2.52 8.29
N LEU A 265 -13.66 1.22 8.09
CA LEU A 265 -14.70 0.26 7.71
C LEU A 265 -15.86 0.22 8.71
N PHE A 266 -15.56 0.23 10.01
CA PHE A 266 -16.57 0.28 11.06
C PHE A 266 -17.46 1.52 10.91
N HIS A 267 -16.86 2.69 10.71
CA HIS A 267 -17.59 3.94 10.55
C HIS A 267 -18.39 4.00 9.25
N THR A 268 -17.83 3.56 8.12
CA THR A 268 -18.54 3.50 6.83
C THR A 268 -19.75 2.57 6.93
N THR A 269 -19.60 1.40 7.55
CA THR A 269 -20.71 0.44 7.74
C THR A 269 -21.85 1.06 8.55
N ARG A 270 -21.51 1.80 9.63
CA ARG A 270 -22.49 2.51 10.46
C ARG A 270 -23.23 3.60 9.69
N LEU A 271 -22.52 4.40 8.89
CA LEU A 271 -23.11 5.43 8.04
C LEU A 271 -24.06 4.83 7.01
N VAL A 272 -23.63 3.79 6.30
CA VAL A 272 -24.46 3.10 5.28
C VAL A 272 -25.73 2.55 5.92
N THR A 273 -25.63 1.94 7.10
CA THR A 273 -26.80 1.44 7.84
C THR A 273 -27.79 2.58 8.17
N ALA A 274 -27.28 3.73 8.61
CA ALA A 274 -28.11 4.89 8.93
C ALA A 274 -28.79 5.48 7.69
N GLU A 275 -28.06 5.66 6.58
CA GLU A 275 -28.61 6.19 5.33
C GLU A 275 -29.64 5.23 4.71
N ARG A 276 -29.40 3.92 4.79
CA ARG A 276 -30.38 2.90 4.40
C ARG A 276 -31.66 3.04 5.21
N GLY A 277 -31.55 3.16 6.53
CA GLY A 277 -32.71 3.38 7.41
C GLY A 277 -33.51 4.64 7.06
N LYS A 278 -32.84 5.73 6.67
CA LYS A 278 -33.52 6.95 6.21
C LYS A 278 -34.24 6.74 4.87
N ALA A 279 -33.58 6.10 3.90
CA ALA A 279 -34.16 5.82 2.59
C ALA A 279 -35.38 4.88 2.69
N ASP A 280 -35.30 3.85 3.54
CA ASP A 280 -36.42 2.95 3.84
C ASP A 280 -37.59 3.68 4.51
N ALA A 281 -37.30 4.54 5.50
CA ALA A 281 -38.32 5.33 6.16
C ALA A 281 -39.02 6.32 5.20
N GLN A 282 -38.28 6.94 4.29
CA GLN A 282 -38.84 7.83 3.26
C GLN A 282 -39.74 7.06 2.30
N ARG A 283 -39.28 5.94 1.73
CA ARG A 283 -40.11 5.07 0.88
C ARG A 283 -41.37 4.61 1.58
N SER A 284 -41.27 4.27 2.87
CA SER A 284 -42.43 3.88 3.67
C SER A 284 -43.44 5.02 3.84
N ARG A 285 -43.00 6.27 3.99
CA ARG A 285 -43.88 7.45 4.05
C ARG A 285 -44.56 7.74 2.71
N GLU A 286 -43.81 7.66 1.62
CA GLU A 286 -44.32 7.88 0.25
C GLU A 286 -45.34 6.81 -0.17
N ASN A 287 -45.19 5.58 0.32
CA ASN A 287 -46.11 4.47 0.06
C ASN A 287 -47.24 4.34 1.09
N ARG A 288 -47.45 5.34 1.97
CA ARG A 288 -48.63 5.31 2.84
C ARG A 288 -49.88 5.58 2.01
N PRO A 289 -50.91 4.72 2.05
CA PRO A 289 -52.18 5.02 1.44
C PRO A 289 -52.78 6.27 2.11
N ASP A 290 -53.20 7.24 1.29
CA ASP A 290 -54.01 8.39 1.72
C ASP A 290 -55.37 7.85 2.18
N PHE A 291 -55.52 7.65 3.49
CA PHE A 291 -56.80 7.39 4.15
C PHE A 291 -57.21 8.60 4.99
#